data_AF-A0A653VR09-F1
#
_entry.id   AF-A0A653VR09-F1
#
_cell.length_a   1.000
_cell.length_b   1.000
_cell.length_c   1.000
_cell.angle_alpha   90.00
_cell.angle_beta   90.00
_cell.angle_gamma   90.00
#
_symmetry.space_group_name_H-M   'P 1'
#
loop_
_entity.id
_entity.type
_entity.pdbx_description
1 polymer ?
#
loop_
_entity_poly.entity_id
_entity_poly.type
_entity_poly.pdbx_seq_one_letter_code
_entity_poly.pdbx_strand_id
1 'polypeptide(L)'
;MKEQAFEILANKSGNIYGYLYGFPNECPHCHKHIIPKFKSDYLGGEQYTVYATLICPNIECDKPFIAEYGRENHTEYYYERIVKHSVISENFSDQIIETSPKFKIIFNEAYFAEQNNLLEICGVAYRKALEFLLKDYLIGQFPDKEDSIKKNTISNCIKSYVDDTRLKSTSSRAIWLGNDHTHYEKKWNDKDLNDLKTLIKLTVNWIESDILTQKFNDSMQ
;
A
#
# COMPACT_ATOMS: atom_id res chain seq x y z
N MET A 1 25.49 0.01 -30.00
CA MET A 1 24.83 0.82 -28.93
C MET A 1 23.86 1.87 -29.47
N LYS A 2 23.99 2.39 -30.70
CA LYS A 2 23.01 3.32 -31.31
C LYS A 2 21.66 2.68 -31.73
N GLU A 3 21.57 1.34 -31.78
CA GLU A 3 20.40 0.62 -32.33
C GLU A 3 19.22 0.44 -31.35
N GLN A 4 19.31 0.93 -30.11
CA GLN A 4 18.25 0.81 -29.11
C GLN A 4 17.85 2.16 -28.50
N ALA A 5 17.83 3.21 -29.32
CA ALA A 5 17.41 4.53 -28.86
C ALA A 5 16.14 5.00 -29.56
N PHE A 6 15.19 5.58 -28.81
CA PHE A 6 14.18 6.45 -29.40
C PHE A 6 14.77 7.87 -29.54
N GLU A 7 14.75 8.44 -30.75
CA GLU A 7 15.32 9.77 -31.05
C GLU A 7 14.43 10.94 -30.61
N ILE A 8 14.27 11.24 -29.31
CA ILE A 8 13.15 12.14 -28.92
C ILE A 8 13.42 13.06 -27.72
N LEU A 9 13.42 14.36 -28.02
CA LEU A 9 12.76 15.49 -27.34
C LEU A 9 12.65 16.62 -28.40
N ALA A 10 11.52 16.77 -29.10
CA ALA A 10 11.34 17.80 -30.13
C ALA A 10 10.44 18.94 -29.64
N ASN A 11 10.93 20.19 -29.64
CA ASN A 11 10.04 21.34 -29.42
C ASN A 11 9.13 21.55 -30.65
N LYS A 12 8.15 22.46 -30.54
CA LYS A 12 7.25 22.84 -31.66
C LYS A 12 8.00 23.30 -32.94
N SER A 13 9.31 23.55 -32.85
CA SER A 13 10.19 23.98 -33.93
C SER A 13 11.03 22.84 -34.55
N GLY A 14 10.90 21.60 -34.07
CA GLY A 14 11.52 20.41 -34.68
C GLY A 14 12.97 20.12 -34.27
N ASN A 15 13.54 20.82 -33.28
CA ASN A 15 14.91 20.59 -32.82
C ASN A 15 14.96 19.46 -31.78
N ILE A 16 15.81 18.46 -31.99
CA ILE A 16 16.03 17.29 -31.10
C ILE A 16 17.01 17.68 -29.99
N TYR A 17 16.62 17.51 -28.71
CA TYR A 17 17.48 17.83 -27.55
C TYR A 17 17.88 16.62 -26.70
N GLY A 18 17.45 15.40 -27.02
CA GLY A 18 17.88 14.22 -26.29
C GLY A 18 17.55 12.88 -26.93
N TYR A 19 18.27 11.84 -26.51
CA TYR A 19 18.14 10.45 -26.92
C TYR A 19 17.70 9.61 -25.73
N LEU A 20 16.67 8.78 -25.93
CA LEU A 20 16.18 7.83 -24.93
C LEU A 20 16.75 6.45 -25.24
N TYR A 21 17.74 6.01 -24.48
CA TYR A 21 18.41 4.72 -24.67
C TYR A 21 17.75 3.62 -23.85
N GLY A 22 17.58 2.48 -24.48
CA GLY A 22 16.92 1.32 -23.90
C GLY A 22 15.40 1.46 -23.83
N PHE A 23 14.76 0.34 -23.55
CA PHE A 23 13.31 0.23 -23.39
C PHE A 23 12.99 -1.08 -22.66
N PRO A 24 11.80 -1.19 -22.04
CA PRO A 24 11.35 -2.46 -21.50
C PRO A 24 11.17 -3.46 -22.63
N ASN A 25 11.87 -4.58 -22.53
CA ASN A 25 11.84 -5.67 -23.50
C ASN A 25 10.70 -6.67 -23.25
N GLU A 26 9.90 -6.46 -22.20
CA GLU A 26 8.69 -7.22 -21.88
C GLU A 26 7.52 -6.25 -21.67
N CYS A 27 6.37 -6.57 -22.25
CA CYS A 27 5.16 -5.76 -22.08
C CYS A 27 4.58 -5.93 -20.67
N PRO A 28 4.30 -4.85 -19.91
CA PRO A 28 3.70 -4.97 -18.57
C PRO A 28 2.26 -5.51 -18.57
N HIS A 29 1.62 -5.57 -19.74
CA HIS A 29 0.21 -5.97 -19.87
C HIS A 29 0.02 -7.40 -20.35
N CYS A 30 0.83 -7.84 -21.32
CA CYS A 30 0.70 -9.18 -21.91
C CYS A 30 1.92 -10.08 -21.69
N HIS A 31 2.97 -9.57 -21.04
CA HIS A 31 4.19 -10.30 -20.68
C HIS A 31 4.94 -10.95 -21.87
N LYS A 32 4.60 -10.57 -23.10
CA LYS A 32 5.35 -10.97 -24.30
C LYS A 32 6.60 -10.12 -24.44
N HIS A 33 7.65 -10.69 -25.03
CA HIS A 33 8.84 -9.95 -25.44
C HIS A 33 8.48 -8.95 -26.54
N ILE A 34 8.89 -7.69 -26.40
CA ILE A 34 8.50 -6.60 -27.31
C ILE A 34 9.65 -5.65 -27.62
N ILE A 35 9.55 -5.03 -28.79
CA ILE A 35 10.15 -3.72 -29.06
C ILE A 35 8.99 -2.73 -29.08
N PRO A 36 8.80 -1.91 -28.03
CA PRO A 36 7.65 -1.02 -27.94
C PRO A 36 7.66 0.05 -29.04
N LYS A 37 6.47 0.48 -29.45
CA LYS A 37 6.32 1.64 -30.33
C LYS A 37 6.31 2.91 -29.48
N PHE A 38 7.18 3.86 -29.78
CA PHE A 38 7.13 5.16 -29.13
C PHE A 38 5.89 5.95 -29.58
N LYS A 39 5.20 6.60 -28.64
CA LYS A 39 4.03 7.45 -28.92
C LYS A 39 4.27 8.92 -28.63
N SER A 40 4.77 9.25 -27.44
CA SER A 40 5.02 10.63 -26.99
C SER A 40 5.89 10.64 -25.75
N ASP A 41 6.52 11.77 -25.46
CA ASP A 41 7.33 12.02 -24.28
C ASP A 41 6.82 13.20 -23.46
N TYR A 42 7.30 13.30 -22.23
CA TYR A 42 7.09 14.42 -21.33
C TYR A 42 8.35 14.63 -20.47
N LEU A 43 8.90 15.85 -20.46
CA LEU A 43 10.02 16.22 -19.59
C LEU A 43 9.48 16.71 -18.24
N GLY A 44 9.82 16.00 -17.17
CA GLY A 44 9.47 16.36 -15.80
C GLY A 44 10.27 17.57 -15.29
N GLY A 45 9.58 18.45 -14.56
CA GLY A 45 10.10 19.79 -14.22
C GLY A 45 11.22 19.86 -13.17
N GLU A 46 11.33 18.89 -12.24
CA GLU A 46 12.23 19.04 -11.08
C GLU A 46 13.55 18.27 -11.18
N GLN A 47 13.65 17.25 -12.06
CA GLN A 47 14.82 16.35 -12.11
C GLN A 47 15.31 16.02 -13.52
N TYR A 48 14.82 16.73 -14.55
CA TYR A 48 15.06 16.40 -15.96
C TYR A 48 14.70 14.94 -16.32
N THR A 49 13.83 14.27 -15.56
CA THR A 49 13.36 12.92 -15.90
C THR A 49 12.48 12.99 -17.15
N VAL A 50 12.65 12.06 -18.09
CA VAL A 50 11.76 11.95 -19.25
C VAL A 50 10.81 10.78 -19.06
N TYR A 51 9.53 11.01 -19.31
CA TYR A 51 8.49 9.99 -19.32
C TYR A 51 8.07 9.71 -20.76
N ALA A 52 8.27 8.49 -21.24
CA ALA A 52 7.84 8.07 -22.56
C ALA A 52 6.57 7.23 -22.48
N THR A 53 5.55 7.63 -23.24
CA THR A 53 4.40 6.77 -23.55
C THR A 53 4.79 5.81 -24.66
N LEU A 54 4.74 4.52 -24.34
CA LEU A 54 5.08 3.41 -25.21
C LEU A 54 3.84 2.55 -25.46
N ILE A 55 3.73 1.94 -26.64
CA ILE A 55 2.61 1.07 -27.03
C ILE A 55 3.14 -0.34 -27.31
N CYS A 56 2.45 -1.36 -26.77
CA CYS A 56 2.73 -2.75 -27.09
C CYS A 56 2.48 -3.02 -28.59
N PRO A 57 3.45 -3.56 -29.36
CA PRO A 57 3.25 -3.83 -30.78
C PRO A 57 2.34 -5.03 -31.07
N ASN A 58 2.05 -5.88 -30.06
CA ASN A 58 1.14 -7.01 -30.20
C ASN A 58 -0.30 -6.51 -30.39
N ILE A 59 -0.92 -6.84 -31.53
CA ILE A 59 -2.27 -6.39 -31.89
C ILE A 59 -3.37 -6.85 -30.93
N GLU A 60 -3.18 -7.99 -30.25
CA GLU A 60 -4.12 -8.45 -29.22
C GLU A 60 -4.02 -7.63 -27.92
N CYS A 61 -2.86 -7.02 -27.69
CA CYS A 61 -2.61 -6.22 -26.50
C CYS A 61 -2.88 -4.75 -26.77
N ASP A 62 -2.13 -4.13 -27.69
CA ASP A 62 -2.20 -2.72 -28.13
C ASP A 62 -2.38 -1.68 -27.00
N LYS A 63 -2.00 -2.04 -25.77
CA LYS A 63 -2.15 -1.18 -24.59
C LYS A 63 -0.94 -0.25 -24.44
N PRO A 64 -1.17 1.03 -24.12
CA PRO A 64 -0.10 1.95 -23.77
C PRO A 64 0.42 1.68 -22.36
N PHE A 65 1.66 2.07 -22.09
CA PHE A 65 2.28 2.12 -20.77
C PHE A 65 3.34 3.23 -20.74
N ILE A 66 3.75 3.65 -19.55
CA ILE A 66 4.70 4.75 -19.39
C ILE A 66 6.04 4.18 -18.89
N ALA A 67 7.12 4.55 -19.56
CA ALA A 67 8.49 4.28 -19.15
C ALA A 67 9.16 5.57 -18.65
N GLU A 68 9.94 5.44 -17.59
CA GLU A 68 10.72 6.50 -16.98
C GLU A 68 12.18 6.38 -17.42
N TYR A 69 12.76 7.53 -17.78
CA TYR A 69 14.13 7.66 -18.24
C TYR A 69 14.88 8.68 -17.40
N GLY A 70 15.97 8.21 -16.77
CA GLY A 70 16.87 9.02 -15.98
C GLY A 70 17.91 9.71 -16.85
N ARG A 71 18.30 10.93 -16.48
CA ARG A 71 19.30 11.71 -17.21
C ARG A 71 20.71 11.23 -16.85
N GLU A 72 21.48 10.81 -17.85
CA GLU A 72 22.90 10.49 -17.68
C GLU A 72 23.77 11.72 -17.97
N ASN A 73 23.45 12.45 -19.05
CA ASN A 73 24.16 13.67 -19.43
C ASN A 73 23.21 14.67 -20.11
N HIS A 74 23.77 15.70 -20.75
CA HIS A 74 22.94 16.79 -21.28
C HIS A 74 21.90 16.35 -22.31
N THR A 75 22.20 15.30 -23.08
CA THR A 75 21.43 14.86 -24.25
C THR A 75 21.07 13.38 -24.20
N GLU A 76 21.45 12.64 -23.17
CA GLU A 76 21.23 11.19 -23.10
C GLU A 76 20.47 10.82 -21.83
N TYR A 77 19.42 10.04 -22.03
CA TYR A 77 18.59 9.49 -20.98
C TYR A 77 18.49 7.98 -21.13
N TYR A 78 18.50 7.25 -20.03
CA TYR A 78 18.48 5.78 -20.04
C TYR A 78 17.22 5.26 -19.36
N TYR A 79 16.66 4.20 -19.92
CA TYR A 79 15.50 3.51 -19.35
C TYR A 79 15.81 3.05 -17.93
N GLU A 80 14.97 3.46 -16.98
CA GLU A 80 15.07 3.04 -15.58
C GLU A 80 14.01 2.01 -15.23
N ARG A 81 12.75 2.33 -15.51
CA ARG A 81 11.60 1.51 -15.07
C ARG A 81 10.33 1.84 -15.83
N ILE A 82 9.36 0.93 -15.71
CA ILE A 82 7.96 1.22 -16.02
C ILE A 82 7.35 1.99 -14.85
N VAL A 83 6.69 3.10 -15.15
CA VAL A 83 5.98 3.90 -14.15
C VAL A 83 4.81 3.10 -13.59
N LYS A 84 4.74 3.05 -12.27
CA LYS A 84 3.61 2.46 -11.53
C LYS A 84 2.78 3.59 -10.94
N HIS A 85 1.48 3.35 -10.77
CA HIS A 85 0.61 4.33 -10.12
C HIS A 85 1.08 4.59 -8.68
N SER A 86 1.01 5.86 -8.25
CA SER A 86 1.27 6.24 -6.86
C SER A 86 0.10 5.84 -5.97
N VAL A 87 0.40 5.09 -4.92
CA VAL A 87 -0.57 4.54 -3.97
C VAL A 87 -1.06 5.65 -3.04
N ILE A 88 -2.34 5.62 -2.67
CA ILE A 88 -2.84 6.48 -1.59
C ILE A 88 -2.55 5.76 -0.29
N SER A 89 -1.84 6.39 0.64
CA SER A 89 -1.68 5.85 1.99
C SER A 89 -2.65 6.47 2.96
N GLU A 90 -3.23 5.65 3.83
CA GLU A 90 -3.93 6.08 5.02
C GLU A 90 -2.91 6.57 6.06
N ASN A 91 -3.21 7.73 6.65
CA ASN A 91 -2.44 8.28 7.76
C ASN A 91 -3.11 7.93 9.08
N PHE A 92 -2.29 7.65 10.08
CA PHE A 92 -2.71 7.42 11.46
C PHE A 92 -2.06 8.47 12.35
N SER A 93 -2.64 8.72 13.52
CA SER A 93 -2.05 9.64 14.48
C SER A 93 -0.72 9.13 15.04
N ASP A 94 0.08 10.05 15.56
CA ASP A 94 1.38 9.74 16.13
C ASP A 94 1.26 8.72 17.28
N GLN A 95 0.21 8.81 18.09
CA GLN A 95 -0.07 7.85 19.18
C GLN A 95 -0.20 6.42 18.65
N ILE A 96 -0.90 6.23 17.54
CA ILE A 96 -1.08 4.91 16.93
C ILE A 96 0.21 4.43 16.27
N ILE A 97 0.93 5.32 15.59
CA ILE A 97 2.21 5.00 14.93
C ILE A 97 3.28 4.62 15.95
N GLU A 98 3.40 5.37 17.05
CA GLU A 98 4.30 5.08 18.16
C GLU A 98 3.96 3.73 18.81
N THR A 99 2.68 3.44 18.98
CA THR A 99 2.19 2.18 19.57
C THR A 99 2.50 0.98 18.67
N SER A 100 2.21 1.08 17.36
CA SER A 100 2.45 -0.01 16.41
C SER A 100 2.89 0.51 15.04
N PRO A 101 4.20 0.72 14.82
CA PRO A 101 4.71 1.14 13.52
C PRO A 101 4.41 0.11 12.41
N LYS A 102 4.39 -1.18 12.77
CA LYS A 102 4.09 -2.28 11.83
C LYS A 102 2.62 -2.30 11.42
N PHE A 103 1.69 -1.90 12.28
CA PHE A 103 0.29 -1.74 11.90
C PHE A 103 0.14 -0.80 10.69
N LYS A 104 0.73 0.40 10.73
CA LYS A 104 0.67 1.37 9.62
C LYS A 104 1.16 0.76 8.31
N ILE A 105 2.26 0.03 8.35
CA ILE A 105 2.86 -0.61 7.17
C ILE A 105 1.90 -1.64 6.59
N ILE A 106 1.47 -2.61 7.41
CA ILE A 106 0.62 -3.73 6.96
C ILE A 106 -0.76 -3.22 6.50
N PHE A 107 -1.33 -2.22 7.19
CA PHE A 107 -2.61 -1.62 6.79
C PHE A 107 -2.50 -0.96 5.42
N ASN A 108 -1.42 -0.23 5.15
CA ASN A 108 -1.23 0.42 3.86
C ASN A 108 -0.89 -0.57 2.73
N GLU A 109 -0.23 -1.69 3.03
CA GLU A 109 -0.08 -2.81 2.08
C GLU A 109 -1.44 -3.46 1.76
N ALA A 110 -2.31 -3.63 2.76
CA ALA A 110 -3.67 -4.12 2.58
C ALA A 110 -4.52 -3.15 1.73
N TYR A 111 -4.37 -1.84 1.99
CA TYR A 111 -5.05 -0.80 1.23
C TYR A 111 -4.55 -0.73 -0.22
N PHE A 112 -3.25 -0.86 -0.44
CA PHE A 112 -2.69 -0.98 -1.79
C PHE A 112 -3.32 -2.17 -2.55
N ALA A 113 -3.45 -3.33 -1.91
CA ALA A 113 -4.09 -4.49 -2.52
C ALA A 113 -5.57 -4.21 -2.87
N GLU A 114 -6.32 -3.55 -2.00
CA GLU A 114 -7.69 -3.12 -2.25
C GLU A 114 -7.78 -2.15 -3.45
N GLN A 115 -6.91 -1.13 -3.50
CA GLN A 115 -6.86 -0.15 -4.59
C GLN A 115 -6.57 -0.80 -5.96
N ASN A 116 -5.94 -1.98 -5.96
CA ASN A 116 -5.67 -2.77 -7.15
C ASN A 116 -6.68 -3.90 -7.39
N ASN A 117 -7.84 -3.87 -6.72
CA ASN A 117 -8.91 -4.86 -6.81
C ASN A 117 -8.48 -6.30 -6.44
N LEU A 118 -7.46 -6.45 -5.59
CA LEU A 118 -7.03 -7.75 -5.06
C LEU A 118 -7.90 -8.15 -3.85
N LEU A 119 -9.21 -8.25 -4.08
CA LEU A 119 -10.23 -8.36 -3.03
C LEU A 119 -10.17 -9.67 -2.22
N GLU A 120 -9.60 -10.72 -2.80
CA GLU A 120 -9.43 -12.02 -2.14
C GLU A 120 -8.32 -12.03 -1.08
N ILE A 121 -7.42 -11.04 -1.09
CA ILE A 121 -6.26 -11.00 -0.19
C ILE A 121 -6.26 -9.79 0.75
N CYS A 122 -6.89 -8.68 0.38
CA CYS A 122 -6.85 -7.46 1.18
C CYS A 122 -7.50 -7.65 2.56
N GLY A 123 -8.60 -8.41 2.66
CA GLY A 123 -9.25 -8.70 3.94
C GLY A 123 -8.36 -9.48 4.93
N VAL A 124 -7.57 -10.44 4.42
CA VAL A 124 -6.57 -11.18 5.20
C VAL A 124 -5.50 -10.23 5.73
N ALA A 125 -5.01 -9.33 4.88
CA ALA A 125 -3.98 -8.36 5.23
C ALA A 125 -4.49 -7.32 6.25
N TYR A 126 -5.74 -6.86 6.11
CA TYR A 126 -6.38 -5.97 7.09
C TYR A 126 -6.55 -6.62 8.46
N ARG A 127 -6.95 -7.90 8.51
CA ARG A 127 -7.01 -8.67 9.76
C ARG A 127 -5.63 -8.77 10.40
N LYS A 128 -4.59 -9.04 9.61
CA LYS A 128 -3.19 -9.08 10.10
C LYS A 128 -2.78 -7.73 10.68
N ALA A 129 -3.08 -6.63 10.00
CA ALA A 129 -2.79 -5.28 10.51
C ALA A 129 -3.42 -5.10 11.89
N LEU A 130 -4.71 -5.42 12.04
CA LEU A 130 -5.42 -5.27 13.30
C LEU A 130 -4.82 -6.11 14.44
N GLU A 131 -4.36 -7.34 14.15
CA GLU A 131 -3.69 -8.16 15.15
C GLU A 131 -2.41 -7.50 15.68
N PHE A 132 -1.60 -6.90 14.81
CA PHE A 132 -0.39 -6.17 15.23
C PHE A 132 -0.75 -4.99 16.14
N LEU A 133 -1.71 -4.15 15.73
CA LEU A 133 -2.12 -3.00 16.53
C LEU A 133 -2.58 -3.40 17.93
N LEU A 134 -3.49 -4.37 18.01
CA LEU A 134 -4.06 -4.80 19.29
C LEU A 134 -3.03 -5.46 20.19
N LYS A 135 -2.16 -6.33 19.64
CA LYS A 135 -1.12 -6.98 20.45
C LYS A 135 -0.10 -5.96 20.94
N ASP A 136 0.37 -5.07 20.09
CA ASP A 136 1.37 -4.05 20.48
C ASP A 136 0.78 -3.09 21.54
N TYR A 137 -0.47 -2.65 21.37
CA TYR A 137 -1.20 -1.87 22.38
C TYR A 137 -1.31 -2.61 23.72
N LEU A 138 -1.74 -3.88 23.71
CA LEU A 138 -1.86 -4.68 24.93
C LEU A 138 -0.52 -4.94 25.61
N ILE A 139 0.57 -5.11 24.85
CA ILE A 139 1.92 -5.24 25.40
C ILE A 139 2.34 -3.94 26.11
N GLY A 140 2.00 -2.79 25.56
CA GLY A 140 2.24 -1.49 26.22
C GLY A 140 1.48 -1.35 27.55
N GLN A 141 0.26 -1.87 27.64
CA GLN A 141 -0.55 -1.84 28.86
C GLN A 141 -0.15 -2.91 29.89
N PHE A 142 0.34 -4.07 29.43
CA PHE A 142 0.73 -5.20 30.27
C PHE A 142 2.14 -5.73 29.91
N PRO A 143 3.22 -4.97 30.17
CA PRO A 143 4.57 -5.36 29.78
C PRO A 143 5.01 -6.71 30.38
N ASP A 144 4.56 -7.03 31.58
CA ASP A 144 4.84 -8.30 32.28
C ASP A 144 4.15 -9.52 31.64
N LYS A 145 3.20 -9.29 30.71
CA LYS A 145 2.47 -10.33 29.97
C LYS A 145 2.88 -10.44 28.51
N GLU A 146 3.94 -9.76 28.07
CA GLU A 146 4.37 -9.70 26.67
C GLU A 146 4.46 -11.08 26.00
N ASP A 147 5.19 -12.02 26.61
CA ASP A 147 5.35 -13.38 26.08
C ASP A 147 4.02 -14.12 25.94
N SER A 148 3.10 -13.91 26.89
CA SER A 148 1.76 -14.49 26.86
C SER A 148 0.92 -13.90 25.71
N ILE A 149 0.97 -12.58 25.53
CA ILE A 149 0.22 -11.86 24.50
C ILE A 149 0.72 -12.25 23.10
N LYS A 150 2.04 -12.38 22.91
CA LYS A 150 2.63 -12.79 21.63
C LYS A 150 2.23 -14.21 21.23
N LYS A 151 2.27 -15.15 22.19
CA LYS A 151 1.99 -16.58 21.94
C LYS A 151 0.50 -16.90 21.82
N ASN A 152 -0.38 -16.10 22.41
CA ASN A 152 -1.82 -16.32 22.35
C ASN A 152 -2.45 -15.86 21.03
N THR A 153 -3.62 -16.41 20.73
CA THR A 153 -4.46 -15.93 19.63
C THR A 153 -5.01 -14.54 19.96
N ILE A 154 -5.16 -13.69 18.95
CA ILE A 154 -5.69 -12.33 19.16
C ILE A 154 -7.07 -12.32 19.83
N SER A 155 -7.94 -13.27 19.50
CA SER A 155 -9.26 -13.42 20.15
C SER A 155 -9.14 -13.66 21.66
N ASN A 156 -8.18 -14.48 22.09
CA ASN A 156 -7.93 -14.72 23.52
C ASN A 156 -7.33 -13.48 24.19
N CYS A 157 -6.42 -12.78 23.52
CA CYS A 157 -5.85 -11.54 24.04
C CYS A 157 -6.94 -10.48 24.28
N ILE A 158 -7.84 -10.27 23.31
CA ILE A 158 -8.97 -9.35 23.45
C ILE A 158 -9.86 -9.74 24.63
N LYS A 159 -10.20 -11.03 24.76
CA LYS A 159 -11.06 -11.51 25.84
C LYS A 159 -10.46 -11.26 27.22
N SER A 160 -9.17 -11.51 27.37
CA SER A 160 -8.46 -11.55 28.66
C SER A 160 -7.91 -10.20 29.12
N TYR A 161 -7.55 -9.30 28.19
CA TYR A 161 -6.77 -8.10 28.52
C TYR A 161 -7.45 -6.78 28.13
N VAL A 162 -8.50 -6.79 27.31
CA VAL A 162 -9.25 -5.56 27.01
C VAL A 162 -10.36 -5.43 28.04
N ASP A 163 -10.41 -4.35 28.81
CA ASP A 163 -11.50 -4.13 29.77
C ASP A 163 -12.60 -3.21 29.23
N ASP A 164 -12.23 -2.20 28.43
CA ASP A 164 -13.21 -1.32 27.80
C ASP A 164 -14.17 -2.12 26.91
N THR A 165 -15.44 -2.09 27.27
CA THR A 165 -16.49 -2.88 26.60
C THR A 165 -16.66 -2.49 25.13
N ARG A 166 -16.43 -1.23 24.77
CA ARG A 166 -16.56 -0.71 23.41
C ARG A 166 -15.40 -1.19 22.56
N LEU A 167 -14.17 -1.07 23.06
CA LEU A 167 -12.98 -1.61 22.41
C LEU A 167 -13.07 -3.12 22.24
N LYS A 168 -13.45 -3.86 23.29
CA LYS A 168 -13.64 -5.32 23.24
C LYS A 168 -14.68 -5.70 22.18
N SER A 169 -15.79 -4.98 22.15
CA SER A 169 -16.91 -5.19 21.24
C SER A 169 -16.54 -4.95 19.77
N THR A 170 -15.85 -3.85 19.45
CA THR A 170 -15.46 -3.52 18.07
C THR A 170 -14.31 -4.41 17.58
N SER A 171 -13.28 -4.60 18.41
CA SER A 171 -12.11 -5.42 18.05
C SER A 171 -12.48 -6.89 17.84
N SER A 172 -13.35 -7.47 18.69
CA SER A 172 -13.81 -8.85 18.53
C SER A 172 -14.55 -9.04 17.20
N ARG A 173 -15.46 -8.13 16.85
CA ARG A 173 -16.20 -8.19 15.59
C ARG A 173 -15.29 -8.02 14.38
N ALA A 174 -14.30 -7.12 14.46
CA ALA A 174 -13.32 -6.92 13.41
C ALA A 174 -12.50 -8.20 13.16
N ILE A 175 -12.09 -8.90 14.23
CA ILE A 175 -11.39 -10.19 14.11
C ILE A 175 -12.31 -11.27 13.52
N TRP A 176 -13.58 -11.33 13.93
CA TRP A 176 -14.53 -12.30 13.37
C TRP A 176 -14.79 -12.07 11.89
N LEU A 177 -15.08 -10.84 11.49
CA LEU A 177 -15.30 -10.51 10.09
C LEU A 177 -14.00 -10.66 9.27
N GLY A 178 -12.86 -10.30 9.84
CA GLY A 178 -11.55 -10.56 9.24
C GLY A 178 -11.29 -12.05 9.01
N ASN A 179 -11.79 -12.94 9.88
CA ASN A 179 -11.68 -14.39 9.68
C ASN A 179 -12.49 -14.86 8.46
N ASP A 180 -13.62 -14.24 8.15
CA ASP A 180 -14.41 -14.61 6.96
C ASP A 180 -13.64 -14.35 5.65
N HIS A 181 -12.69 -13.43 5.66
CA HIS A 181 -11.77 -13.21 4.54
C HIS A 181 -10.62 -14.22 4.47
N THR A 182 -10.44 -15.07 5.50
CA THR A 182 -9.35 -16.07 5.54
C THR A 182 -9.84 -17.51 5.39
N HIS A 183 -11.14 -17.76 5.57
CA HIS A 183 -11.71 -19.11 5.55
C HIS A 183 -12.50 -19.36 4.27
N TYR A 184 -12.59 -20.63 3.88
CA TYR A 184 -13.32 -21.06 2.69
C TYR A 184 -14.82 -20.73 2.76
N GLU A 185 -15.40 -20.80 3.96
CA GLU A 185 -16.81 -20.48 4.20
C GLU A 185 -16.93 -19.13 4.92
N LYS A 186 -17.77 -18.24 4.38
CA LYS A 186 -18.15 -16.99 5.03
C LYS A 186 -19.32 -17.25 5.98
N LYS A 187 -19.24 -16.71 7.19
CA LYS A 187 -20.29 -16.79 8.21
C LYS A 187 -21.23 -15.58 8.13
N TRP A 188 -20.73 -14.42 7.72
CA TRP A 188 -21.42 -13.14 7.68
C TRP A 188 -21.65 -12.71 6.23
N ASN A 189 -22.64 -13.33 5.57
CA ASN A 189 -22.90 -13.10 4.14
C ASN A 189 -23.47 -11.71 3.80
N ASP A 190 -23.99 -10.98 4.81
CA ASP A 190 -24.54 -9.63 4.70
C ASP A 190 -23.52 -8.53 5.08
N LYS A 191 -22.23 -8.89 5.16
CA LYS A 191 -21.14 -7.99 5.54
C LYS A 191 -20.04 -8.03 4.49
N ASP A 192 -19.37 -6.90 4.30
CA ASP A 192 -18.33 -6.73 3.29
C ASP A 192 -17.01 -6.18 3.85
N LEU A 193 -16.09 -5.87 2.93
CA LEU A 193 -14.79 -5.29 3.28
C LEU A 193 -14.92 -3.91 3.94
N ASN A 194 -15.93 -3.12 3.57
CA ASN A 194 -16.17 -1.80 4.16
C ASN A 194 -16.63 -1.91 5.61
N ASP A 195 -17.43 -2.92 5.94
CA ASP A 195 -17.80 -3.22 7.32
C ASP A 195 -16.55 -3.57 8.15
N LEU A 196 -15.64 -4.38 7.59
CA LEU A 196 -14.36 -4.71 8.25
C LEU A 196 -13.52 -3.44 8.49
N LYS A 197 -13.35 -2.61 7.46
CA LYS A 197 -12.60 -1.34 7.56
C LYS A 197 -13.23 -0.40 8.59
N THR A 198 -14.55 -0.34 8.66
CA THR A 198 -15.27 0.45 9.66
C THR A 198 -14.98 -0.05 11.08
N LEU A 199 -15.01 -1.37 11.29
CA LEU A 199 -14.68 -1.97 12.60
C LEU A 199 -13.21 -1.75 13.00
N ILE A 200 -12.28 -1.81 12.03
CA ILE A 200 -10.87 -1.47 12.26
C ILE A 200 -10.73 0.00 12.65
N LYS A 201 -11.35 0.92 11.90
CA LYS A 201 -11.34 2.35 12.21
C LYS A 201 -11.87 2.65 13.60
N LEU A 202 -13.00 2.05 13.98
CA LEU A 202 -13.55 2.19 15.34
C LEU A 202 -12.57 1.68 16.40
N THR A 203 -11.92 0.53 16.15
CA THR A 203 -10.93 -0.04 17.07
C THR A 203 -9.71 0.88 17.23
N VAL A 204 -9.18 1.43 16.13
CA VAL A 204 -8.11 2.44 16.15
C VAL A 204 -8.52 3.65 17.00
N ASN A 205 -9.71 4.21 16.75
CA ASN A 205 -10.20 5.38 17.48
C ASN A 205 -10.33 5.13 18.99
N TRP A 206 -10.79 3.94 19.40
CA TRP A 206 -10.90 3.59 20.82
C TRP A 206 -9.54 3.44 21.50
N ILE A 207 -8.56 2.81 20.82
CA ILE A 207 -7.19 2.70 21.32
C ILE A 207 -6.56 4.09 21.46
N GLU A 208 -6.70 4.94 20.44
CA GLU A 208 -6.18 6.30 20.47
C GLU A 208 -6.80 7.12 21.60
N SER A 209 -8.12 7.04 21.77
CA SER A 209 -8.84 7.74 22.85
C SER A 209 -8.33 7.31 24.23
N ASP A 210 -8.08 6.01 24.41
CA ASP A 210 -7.54 5.47 25.66
C ASP A 210 -6.12 5.98 25.92
N ILE A 211 -5.22 5.90 24.94
CA ILE A 211 -3.84 6.41 25.05
C ILE A 211 -3.82 7.89 25.41
N LEU A 212 -4.63 8.71 24.73
CA LEU A 212 -4.72 10.15 25.00
C LEU A 212 -5.27 10.43 26.39
N THR A 213 -6.26 9.67 26.84
CA THR A 213 -6.83 9.79 28.18
C THR A 213 -5.79 9.47 29.25
N GLN A 214 -5.01 8.40 29.07
CA GLN A 214 -3.92 8.03 29.98
C GLN A 214 -2.84 9.12 30.03
N LYS A 215 -2.32 9.55 28.88
CA LYS A 215 -1.31 10.62 28.80
C LYS A 215 -1.78 11.91 29.50
N PHE A 216 -3.05 12.28 29.33
CA PHE A 216 -3.60 13.47 29.96
C PHE A 216 -3.73 13.32 31.48
N ASN A 217 -4.25 12.19 31.96
CA ASN A 217 -4.36 11.89 33.38
C ASN A 217 -2.99 11.90 34.08
N ASP A 218 -1.96 11.35 33.44
CA ASP A 218 -0.59 11.33 33.97
C ASP A 218 0.02 12.74 34.02
N SER A 219 -0.30 13.59 33.04
CA SER A 219 0.19 14.99 32.99
C SER A 219 -0.46 15.93 34.00
N MET A 220 -1.58 15.51 34.60
CA MET A 220 -2.35 16.30 35.57
C MET A 220 -2.15 15.85 37.03
N GLN A 221 -1.29 14.87 37.27
CA GLN A 221 -0.84 14.44 38.61
C GLN A 221 0.40 15.23 39.04
#